data_AF-A0A955W3V6-F1
#
_entry.id   AF-A0A955W3V6-F1
#
_cell.length_a   1.000
_cell.length_b   1.000
_cell.length_c   1.000
_cell.angle_alpha   90.00
_cell.angle_beta   90.00
_cell.angle_gamma   90.00
#
_symmetry.space_group_name_H-M   'P 1'
#
loop_
_entity.id
_entity.type
_entity.pdbx_description
1 polymer ?
#
loop_
_entity_poly.entity_id
_entity_poly.type
_entity_poly.pdbx_seq_one_letter_code
_entity_poly.pdbx_strand_id
1 'polypeptide(L)'
;MSNLGFDPSGYAGGFKGRPSFRDLLAFAFQPQNIVANPDVLFFKADTMEHKEKLRTIFPYVLGAVTPEMLARRWEVEQLLRELRRKERELEAQRTASTKWRAELQGWVSEARVLGLLAPDVVSPDATEHELLAALEEVVTKTSVDAQLSDTAFDMAAREVADLAREESQASLRLAEVRTRLDNMTKLQVAVTDYTDALKKQRDRLQLSRWLRDLARTSDATCPICDGAFDHAVGELDTLCDALATVEATARQVEPVPAVFDKELVQVRAQARTVTDSLNGIRTRRRAIEERSARIKEERLNRASLDRFLGRMEQALKVLKAPEGDPAFAAEVAALKERLDECRKGLSDTNARLRQKAALDRVSRTMARLLPGLDSERPNDPAELNIDDLTIRVTGSTGRPDFLWEIGSGANWLSYHVAAMVGLHELFLSQPASPVPSLLVLDQPSQVYFPRTLAKEAKEGDDPTIGDEDVAAVRKVFSSLSTATTEIAGLQIVVLDHASEEVWRDVDLHVVEEWRDGKALVPLTWLDGGAA
;
A
#
# COMPACT_ATOMS: atom_id res chain seq x y z
N MET A 1 -3.35 0.58 24.07
CA MET A 1 -2.99 -0.08 22.78
C MET A 1 -4.23 -0.27 21.93
N SER A 2 -4.11 -0.17 20.60
CA SER A 2 -5.21 -0.43 19.66
C SER A 2 -5.50 -1.93 19.57
N ASN A 3 -6.77 -2.32 19.57
CA ASN A 3 -7.21 -3.70 19.29
C ASN A 3 -7.33 -4.00 17.79
N LEU A 4 -7.10 -3.00 16.93
CA LEU A 4 -7.24 -3.09 15.48
C LEU A 4 -5.90 -3.37 14.81
N GLY A 5 -5.93 -4.16 13.72
CA GLY A 5 -4.77 -4.38 12.87
C GLY A 5 -4.45 -3.17 11.98
N PHE A 6 -3.26 -3.17 11.39
CA PHE A 6 -2.81 -2.13 10.46
C PHE A 6 -3.38 -2.30 9.05
N ASP A 7 -3.94 -3.48 8.76
CA ASP A 7 -4.62 -3.78 7.51
C ASP A 7 -6.13 -4.01 7.72
N PRO A 8 -6.98 -3.06 7.32
CA PRO A 8 -8.43 -3.21 7.44
C PRO A 8 -9.04 -4.12 6.36
N SER A 9 -8.28 -4.51 5.32
CA SER A 9 -8.76 -5.39 4.26
C SER A 9 -8.85 -6.85 4.70
N GLY A 10 -8.13 -7.24 5.75
CA GLY A 10 -8.07 -8.61 6.26
C GLY A 10 -7.29 -9.59 5.37
N TYR A 11 -6.71 -9.13 4.26
CA TYR A 11 -5.99 -9.96 3.29
C TYR A 11 -4.47 -10.07 3.54
N ALA A 12 -3.91 -9.30 4.48
CA ALA A 12 -2.48 -9.34 4.76
C ALA A 12 -2.11 -10.41 5.78
N GLY A 13 -0.93 -11.02 5.56
CA GLY A 13 -0.32 -11.98 6.48
C GLY A 13 -0.10 -11.43 7.90
N GLY A 14 0.24 -12.31 8.83
CA GLY A 14 0.27 -12.05 10.29
C GLY A 14 0.99 -10.78 10.75
N PHE A 15 1.92 -10.24 9.95
CA PHE A 15 2.70 -9.04 10.24
C PHE A 15 1.84 -7.76 10.40
N LYS A 16 0.71 -7.64 9.68
CA LYS A 16 -0.19 -6.48 9.81
C LYS A 16 -1.30 -6.65 10.86
N GLY A 17 -1.25 -7.71 11.65
CA GLY A 17 -2.15 -7.91 12.78
C GLY A 17 -2.03 -6.83 13.86
N ARG A 18 -2.89 -6.88 14.88
CA ARG A 18 -2.86 -5.94 16.02
C ARG A 18 -1.47 -5.89 16.68
N PRO A 19 -1.01 -4.74 17.16
CA PRO A 19 0.19 -4.66 17.98
C PRO A 19 -0.06 -5.35 19.33
N SER A 20 0.92 -6.10 19.82
CA SER A 20 0.87 -6.80 21.10
C SER A 20 1.99 -6.35 22.02
N PHE A 21 1.83 -6.56 23.32
CA PHE A 21 2.87 -6.27 24.30
C PHE A 21 4.22 -6.94 23.95
N ARG A 22 4.18 -8.15 23.38
CA ARG A 22 5.40 -8.88 22.97
C ARG A 22 6.17 -8.15 21.87
N ASP A 23 5.47 -7.47 20.97
CA ASP A 23 6.12 -6.70 19.90
C ASP A 23 6.83 -5.46 20.46
N LEU A 24 6.34 -4.92 21.58
CA LEU A 24 6.89 -3.73 22.21
C LEU A 24 8.14 -4.02 23.06
N LEU A 25 8.38 -5.28 23.43
CA LEU A 25 9.60 -5.70 24.14
C LEU A 25 10.86 -5.44 23.32
N ALA A 26 10.75 -5.36 21.99
CA ALA A 26 11.84 -4.96 21.11
C ALA A 26 12.43 -3.59 21.48
N PHE A 27 11.63 -2.71 22.09
CA PHE A 27 12.03 -1.39 22.54
C PHE A 27 12.42 -1.34 24.02
N ALA A 28 12.13 -2.39 24.79
CA ALA A 28 12.31 -2.38 26.26
C ALA A 28 13.46 -3.30 26.71
N PHE A 29 14.01 -4.14 25.83
CA PHE A 29 15.03 -5.11 26.20
C PHE A 29 16.15 -5.21 25.15
N GLN A 30 17.38 -5.13 25.62
CA GLN A 30 18.61 -5.35 24.87
C GLN A 30 19.37 -6.52 25.51
N PRO A 31 19.23 -7.75 25.00
CA PRO A 31 20.00 -8.88 25.50
C PRO A 31 21.50 -8.74 25.14
N GLN A 32 22.34 -9.49 25.84
CA GLN A 32 23.79 -9.52 25.63
C GLN A 32 24.22 -9.63 24.15
N ASN A 33 23.54 -10.47 23.35
CA ASN A 33 23.91 -10.68 21.95
C ASN A 33 23.46 -9.56 20.99
N ILE A 34 22.70 -8.57 21.48
CA ILE A 34 22.13 -7.47 20.69
C ILE A 34 22.66 -6.10 21.15
N VAL A 35 22.94 -5.91 22.44
CA VAL A 35 23.29 -4.61 23.04
C VAL A 35 24.46 -3.87 22.37
N ALA A 36 25.32 -4.60 21.65
CA ALA A 36 26.39 -4.06 20.81
C ALA A 36 26.53 -4.85 19.49
N ASN A 37 25.42 -5.19 18.85
CA ASN A 37 25.42 -5.97 17.61
C ASN A 37 25.47 -5.04 16.37
N PRO A 38 26.37 -5.28 15.40
CA PRO A 38 26.48 -4.42 14.22
C PRO A 38 25.26 -4.47 13.29
N ASP A 39 24.61 -5.63 13.19
CA ASP A 39 23.59 -5.92 12.18
C ASP A 39 22.17 -5.75 12.70
N VAL A 40 21.96 -5.88 14.02
CA VAL A 40 20.64 -5.96 14.63
C VAL A 40 20.54 -5.01 15.83
N LEU A 41 19.67 -3.99 15.72
CA LEU A 41 19.45 -3.01 16.79
C LEU A 41 18.36 -3.41 17.79
N PHE A 42 17.33 -4.14 17.34
CA PHE A 42 16.14 -4.45 18.16
C PHE A 42 16.04 -5.94 18.47
N PHE A 43 15.58 -6.26 19.68
CA PHE A 43 15.38 -7.64 20.09
C PHE A 43 14.44 -8.41 19.14
N LYS A 44 14.87 -9.61 18.73
CA LYS A 44 14.23 -10.52 17.75
C LYS A 44 14.13 -10.03 16.31
N ALA A 45 14.70 -8.87 15.98
CA ALA A 45 14.67 -8.32 14.62
C ALA A 45 15.61 -9.05 13.62
N ASP A 46 16.32 -10.08 14.07
CA ASP A 46 17.05 -11.05 13.25
C ASP A 46 16.14 -12.03 12.50
N THR A 47 14.90 -12.21 12.97
CA THR A 47 13.89 -13.03 12.29
C THR A 47 13.00 -12.20 11.37
N MET A 48 12.71 -12.71 10.17
CA MET A 48 11.89 -12.01 9.16
C MET A 48 10.51 -11.62 9.72
N GLU A 49 9.86 -12.52 10.47
CA GLU A 49 8.53 -12.27 11.04
C GLU A 49 8.50 -11.07 11.99
N HIS A 50 9.43 -11.04 12.96
CA HIS A 50 9.49 -9.95 13.92
C HIS A 50 9.99 -8.66 13.26
N LYS A 51 10.92 -8.74 12.29
CA LYS A 51 11.40 -7.59 11.52
C LYS A 51 10.27 -6.90 10.76
N GLU A 52 9.47 -7.63 10.00
CA GLU A 52 8.32 -7.08 9.27
C GLU A 52 7.23 -6.55 10.22
N LYS A 53 7.01 -7.25 11.35
CA LYS A 53 6.10 -6.78 12.39
C LYS A 53 6.56 -5.45 12.98
N LEU A 54 7.85 -5.32 13.30
CA LEU A 54 8.44 -4.10 13.85
C LEU A 54 8.32 -2.93 12.88
N ARG A 55 8.68 -3.12 11.61
CA ARG A 55 8.48 -2.12 10.54
C ARG A 55 7.03 -1.63 10.48
N THR A 56 6.08 -2.54 10.65
CA THR A 56 4.64 -2.21 10.62
C THR A 56 4.19 -1.39 11.83
N ILE A 57 4.67 -1.71 13.04
CA ILE A 57 4.25 -1.00 14.26
C ILE A 57 5.03 0.30 14.51
N PHE A 58 6.16 0.51 13.83
CA PHE A 58 7.03 1.67 14.05
C PHE A 58 6.28 3.01 13.97
N PRO A 59 5.49 3.30 12.92
CA PRO A 59 4.71 4.53 12.86
C PRO A 59 3.73 4.69 14.03
N TYR A 60 3.25 3.59 14.60
CA TYR A 60 2.34 3.61 15.75
C TYR A 60 3.06 3.94 17.06
N VAL A 61 4.20 3.31 17.34
CA VAL A 61 4.98 3.59 18.56
C VAL A 61 5.63 4.98 18.53
N LEU A 62 5.91 5.51 17.33
CA LEU A 62 6.37 6.89 17.16
C LEU A 62 5.25 7.94 17.32
N GLY A 63 4.00 7.53 17.51
CA GLY A 63 2.84 8.42 17.60
C GLY A 63 2.43 9.06 16.26
N ALA A 64 3.05 8.64 15.16
CA ALA A 64 2.71 9.12 13.81
C ALA A 64 1.37 8.54 13.33
N VAL A 65 1.04 7.33 13.77
CA VAL A 65 -0.25 6.66 13.58
C VAL A 65 -0.90 6.46 14.94
N THR A 66 -2.07 7.05 15.19
CA THR A 66 -2.79 6.93 16.47
C THR A 66 -3.88 5.85 16.41
N PRO A 67 -4.36 5.34 17.56
CA PRO A 67 -5.49 4.41 17.61
C PRO A 67 -6.74 4.93 16.87
N GLU A 68 -7.03 6.22 16.97
CA GLU A 68 -8.18 6.88 16.33
C GLU A 68 -8.04 6.88 14.81
N MET A 69 -6.82 7.08 14.30
CA MET A 69 -6.57 7.00 12.86
C MET A 69 -6.69 5.57 12.35
N LEU A 70 -6.22 4.56 13.11
CA LEU A 70 -6.46 3.15 12.77
C LEU A 70 -7.96 2.82 12.76
N ALA A 71 -8.71 3.28 13.77
CA ALA A 71 -10.16 3.09 13.83
C ALA A 71 -10.87 3.72 12.63
N ARG A 72 -10.51 4.96 12.26
CA ARG A 72 -11.06 5.63 11.07
C ARG A 72 -10.69 4.90 9.78
N ARG A 73 -9.47 4.37 9.64
CA ARG A 73 -9.09 3.55 8.45
C ARG A 73 -9.95 2.31 8.34
N TRP A 74 -10.22 1.64 9.46
CA TRP A 74 -11.14 0.51 9.51
C TRP A 74 -12.57 0.90 9.14
N GLU A 75 -13.07 2.01 9.66
CA GLU A 75 -14.41 2.53 9.31
C GLU A 75 -14.52 2.84 7.82
N VAL A 76 -13.51 3.50 7.23
CA VAL A 76 -13.44 3.78 5.79
C VAL A 76 -13.53 2.50 4.96
N GLU A 77 -12.80 1.44 5.34
CA GLU A 77 -12.83 0.17 4.60
C GLU A 77 -14.17 -0.56 4.74
N GLN A 78 -14.82 -0.48 5.90
CA GLN A 78 -16.18 -1.02 6.10
C GLN A 78 -17.19 -0.25 5.23
N LEU A 79 -17.16 1.08 5.27
CA LEU A 79 -18.01 1.94 4.45
C LEU A 79 -17.78 1.70 2.96
N LEU A 80 -16.53 1.49 2.51
CA LEU A 80 -16.23 1.14 1.12
C LEU A 80 -16.83 -0.20 0.71
N ARG A 81 -16.77 -1.21 1.57
CA ARG A 81 -17.39 -2.52 1.30
C ARG A 81 -18.91 -2.41 1.22
N GLU A 82 -19.52 -1.68 2.16
CA GLU A 82 -20.95 -1.46 2.17
C GLU A 82 -21.41 -0.64 0.96
N LEU A 83 -20.68 0.42 0.62
CA LEU A 83 -20.94 1.23 -0.57
C LEU A 83 -20.87 0.39 -1.84
N ARG A 84 -19.81 -0.43 -2.02
CA ARG A 84 -19.69 -1.33 -3.17
C ARG A 84 -20.85 -2.32 -3.27
N ARG A 85 -21.36 -2.83 -2.14
CA ARG A 85 -22.52 -3.72 -2.11
C ARG A 85 -23.77 -2.97 -2.58
N LYS A 86 -24.07 -1.81 -2.00
CA LYS A 86 -25.25 -1.00 -2.30
C LYS A 86 -25.23 -0.42 -3.72
N GLU A 87 -24.07 -0.03 -4.23
CA GLU A 87 -23.91 0.40 -5.62
C GLU A 87 -24.19 -0.74 -6.61
N ARG A 88 -23.78 -1.98 -6.30
CA ARG A 88 -24.11 -3.15 -7.12
C ARG A 88 -25.61 -3.46 -7.10
N GLU A 89 -26.26 -3.35 -5.94
CA GLU A 89 -27.71 -3.54 -5.82
C GLU A 89 -28.48 -2.48 -6.62
N LEU A 90 -28.07 -1.21 -6.52
CA LEU A 90 -28.66 -0.09 -7.28
C LEU A 90 -28.48 -0.29 -8.80
N GLU A 91 -27.28 -0.72 -9.23
CA GLU A 91 -27.01 -0.98 -10.65
C GLU A 91 -27.81 -2.17 -11.18
N ALA A 92 -28.00 -3.21 -10.36
CA ALA A 92 -28.85 -4.35 -10.70
C ALA A 92 -30.31 -3.93 -10.88
N GLN A 93 -30.85 -3.05 -10.01
CA GLN A 93 -32.20 -2.49 -10.16
C GLN A 93 -32.32 -1.63 -11.42
N ARG A 94 -31.33 -0.77 -11.70
CA ARG A 94 -31.32 0.06 -12.93
C ARG A 94 -31.29 -0.81 -14.18
N THR A 95 -30.46 -1.84 -14.19
CA THR A 95 -30.37 -2.79 -15.31
C THR A 95 -31.67 -3.58 -15.49
N ALA A 96 -32.32 -3.95 -14.39
CA ALA A 96 -33.63 -4.59 -14.45
C ALA A 96 -34.69 -3.63 -15.04
N SER A 97 -34.69 -2.35 -14.64
CA SER A 97 -35.60 -1.31 -15.18
C SER A 97 -35.34 -0.99 -16.66
N THR A 98 -34.09 -0.95 -17.12
CA THR A 98 -33.81 -0.73 -18.55
C THR A 98 -34.21 -1.92 -19.41
N LYS A 99 -33.93 -3.15 -18.95
CA LYS A 99 -34.42 -4.38 -19.60
C LYS A 99 -35.95 -4.42 -19.62
N TRP A 100 -36.57 -3.99 -18.52
CA TRP A 100 -38.01 -3.88 -18.35
C TRP A 100 -38.66 -2.96 -19.41
N ARG A 101 -38.13 -1.74 -19.57
CA ARG A 101 -38.58 -0.82 -20.61
C ARG A 101 -38.47 -1.40 -22.02
N ALA A 102 -37.39 -2.13 -22.30
CA ALA A 102 -37.18 -2.78 -23.60
C ALA A 102 -38.21 -3.90 -23.86
N GLU A 103 -38.58 -4.67 -22.83
CA GLU A 103 -39.64 -5.70 -22.92
C GLU A 103 -41.02 -5.07 -23.19
N LEU A 104 -41.36 -3.96 -22.52
CA LEU A 104 -42.60 -3.20 -22.76
C LEU A 104 -42.68 -2.67 -24.20
N GLN A 105 -41.62 -2.01 -24.68
CA GLN A 105 -41.53 -1.55 -26.08
C GLN A 105 -41.66 -2.72 -27.05
N GLY A 106 -41.06 -3.86 -26.69
CA GLY A 106 -41.30 -5.15 -27.32
C GLY A 106 -42.78 -5.42 -27.44
N TRP A 107 -43.54 -5.58 -26.36
CA TRP A 107 -44.95 -5.96 -26.45
C TRP A 107 -45.82 -4.95 -27.21
N VAL A 108 -45.55 -3.65 -27.09
CA VAL A 108 -46.25 -2.62 -27.86
C VAL A 108 -46.05 -2.83 -29.37
N SER A 109 -44.84 -3.18 -29.79
CA SER A 109 -44.56 -3.55 -31.18
C SER A 109 -45.29 -4.84 -31.62
N GLU A 110 -45.46 -5.86 -30.76
CA GLU A 110 -46.27 -7.05 -31.11
C GLU A 110 -47.72 -6.66 -31.32
N ALA A 111 -48.27 -5.87 -30.38
CA ALA A 111 -49.65 -5.44 -30.40
C ALA A 111 -49.97 -4.66 -31.68
N ARG A 112 -49.02 -3.85 -32.18
CA ARG A 112 -49.15 -3.18 -33.49
C ARG A 112 -49.18 -4.13 -34.66
N VAL A 113 -48.24 -5.08 -34.71
CA VAL A 113 -48.16 -6.04 -35.83
C VAL A 113 -49.36 -6.98 -35.84
N LEU A 114 -49.89 -7.35 -34.67
CA LEU A 114 -51.11 -8.15 -34.52
C LEU A 114 -52.40 -7.36 -34.78
N GLY A 115 -52.32 -6.05 -35.08
CA GLY A 115 -53.48 -5.21 -35.36
C GLY A 115 -54.34 -4.85 -34.15
N LEU A 116 -53.82 -5.04 -32.93
CA LEU A 116 -54.49 -4.72 -31.67
C LEU A 116 -54.24 -3.29 -31.19
N LEU A 117 -53.18 -2.64 -31.70
CA LEU A 117 -52.83 -1.26 -31.40
C LEU A 117 -52.55 -0.51 -32.71
N ALA A 118 -53.15 0.66 -32.89
CA ALA A 118 -52.89 1.47 -34.08
C ALA A 118 -51.47 2.10 -34.03
N PRO A 119 -50.82 2.34 -35.20
CA PRO A 119 -49.40 2.72 -35.27
C PRO A 119 -49.06 4.05 -34.58
N ASP A 120 -50.06 4.92 -34.42
CA ASP A 120 -50.02 6.31 -33.97
C ASP A 120 -50.38 6.50 -32.48
N VAL A 121 -50.83 5.45 -31.80
CA VAL A 121 -51.33 5.54 -30.41
C VAL A 121 -50.22 5.79 -29.38
N VAL A 122 -48.99 5.33 -29.65
CA VAL A 122 -47.87 5.46 -28.70
C VAL A 122 -46.61 5.88 -29.44
N SER A 123 -45.91 6.92 -28.95
CA SER A 123 -44.63 7.32 -29.53
C SER A 123 -43.53 6.28 -29.24
N PRO A 124 -42.52 6.11 -30.13
CA PRO A 124 -41.31 5.35 -29.80
C PRO A 124 -40.59 5.84 -28.53
N ASP A 125 -40.73 7.12 -28.20
CA ASP A 125 -40.13 7.78 -27.02
C ASP A 125 -41.04 7.79 -25.78
N ALA A 126 -42.17 7.08 -25.82
CA ALA A 126 -43.13 7.05 -24.72
C ALA A 126 -42.50 6.60 -23.38
N THR A 127 -43.04 7.16 -22.30
CA THR A 127 -42.69 6.81 -20.92
C THR A 127 -43.19 5.40 -20.55
N GLU A 128 -42.62 4.78 -19.52
CA GLU A 128 -43.08 3.44 -19.08
C GLU A 128 -44.56 3.43 -18.70
N HIS A 129 -45.07 4.49 -18.09
CA HIS A 129 -46.49 4.65 -17.77
C HIS A 129 -47.37 4.67 -19.01
N GLU A 130 -46.97 5.38 -20.07
CA GLU A 130 -47.70 5.42 -21.34
C GLU A 130 -47.67 4.07 -22.07
N LEU A 131 -46.53 3.37 -22.03
CA LEU A 131 -46.39 2.02 -22.60
C LEU A 131 -47.29 1.02 -21.85
N LEU A 132 -47.32 1.08 -20.51
CA LEU A 132 -48.18 0.24 -19.67
C LEU A 132 -49.65 0.51 -19.92
N ALA A 133 -50.07 1.78 -19.91
CA ALA A 133 -51.47 2.15 -20.16
C ALA A 133 -51.97 1.64 -21.52
N ALA A 134 -51.13 1.75 -22.57
CA ALA A 134 -51.46 1.21 -23.88
C ALA A 134 -51.58 -0.32 -23.88
N LEU A 135 -50.71 -1.04 -23.17
CA LEU A 135 -50.77 -2.50 -23.08
C LEU A 135 -51.96 -2.99 -22.23
N GLU A 136 -52.33 -2.26 -21.17
CA GLU A 136 -53.54 -2.51 -20.39
C GLU A 136 -54.80 -2.37 -21.25
N GLU A 137 -54.86 -1.36 -22.12
CA GLU A 137 -55.95 -1.22 -23.10
C GLU A 137 -55.97 -2.38 -24.09
N VAL A 138 -54.81 -2.85 -24.56
CA VAL A 138 -54.71 -4.00 -25.48
C VAL A 138 -55.22 -5.29 -24.86
N VAL A 139 -55.00 -5.54 -23.56
CA VAL A 139 -55.51 -6.73 -22.85
C VAL A 139 -57.04 -6.78 -22.84
N THR A 140 -57.72 -5.63 -22.93
CA THR A 140 -59.19 -5.57 -22.98
C THR A 140 -59.78 -5.93 -24.34
N LYS A 141 -58.95 -6.07 -25.39
CA LYS A 141 -59.36 -6.38 -26.77
C LYS A 141 -59.40 -7.89 -27.00
N THR A 142 -60.26 -8.33 -27.91
CA THR A 142 -60.38 -9.74 -28.30
C THR A 142 -59.83 -10.00 -29.70
N SER A 143 -59.65 -11.28 -30.06
CA SER A 143 -59.20 -11.69 -31.40
C SER A 143 -60.07 -11.17 -32.56
N VAL A 144 -61.28 -10.69 -32.26
CA VAL A 144 -62.25 -10.16 -33.23
C VAL A 144 -62.02 -8.67 -33.50
N ASP A 145 -61.38 -7.96 -32.56
CA ASP A 145 -61.11 -6.52 -32.63
C ASP A 145 -59.81 -6.18 -33.40
N ALA A 146 -59.03 -7.20 -33.75
CA ALA A 146 -57.78 -7.06 -34.48
C ALA A 146 -58.04 -6.66 -35.94
N GLN A 147 -57.69 -5.42 -36.30
CA GLN A 147 -57.69 -4.96 -37.68
C GLN A 147 -56.29 -5.16 -38.27
N LEU A 148 -56.12 -6.22 -39.07
CA LEU A 148 -54.88 -6.51 -39.77
C LEU A 148 -54.65 -5.44 -40.85
N SER A 149 -53.58 -4.66 -40.67
CA SER A 149 -53.14 -3.67 -41.64
C SER A 149 -51.81 -4.11 -42.25
N ASP A 150 -51.74 -4.19 -43.58
CA ASP A 150 -50.48 -4.39 -44.32
C ASP A 150 -49.46 -3.26 -44.01
N THR A 151 -49.92 -2.09 -43.54
CA THR A 151 -49.05 -0.98 -43.14
C THR A 151 -48.16 -1.29 -41.93
N ALA A 152 -48.55 -2.22 -41.04
CA ALA A 152 -47.77 -2.56 -39.85
C ALA A 152 -46.51 -3.37 -40.19
N PHE A 153 -46.59 -4.23 -41.23
CA PHE A 153 -45.43 -4.95 -41.76
C PHE A 153 -44.49 -4.03 -42.50
N ASP A 154 -45.01 -3.08 -43.27
CA ASP A 154 -44.19 -2.06 -43.93
C ASP A 154 -43.43 -1.21 -42.90
N MET A 155 -44.05 -0.90 -41.76
CA MET A 155 -43.40 -0.18 -40.67
C MET A 155 -42.32 -1.02 -39.96
N ALA A 156 -42.58 -2.30 -39.68
CA ALA A 156 -41.57 -3.19 -39.10
C ALA A 156 -40.39 -3.43 -40.06
N ALA A 157 -40.66 -3.56 -41.36
CA ALA A 157 -39.63 -3.68 -42.39
C ALA A 157 -38.78 -2.41 -42.50
N ARG A 158 -39.39 -1.22 -42.37
CA ARG A 158 -38.66 0.06 -42.28
C ARG A 158 -37.81 0.15 -41.02
N GLU A 159 -38.33 -0.24 -39.85
CA GLU A 159 -37.56 -0.24 -38.60
C GLU A 159 -36.36 -1.18 -38.66
N VAL A 160 -36.48 -2.37 -39.27
CA VAL A 160 -35.35 -3.27 -39.51
C VAL A 160 -34.32 -2.65 -40.45
N ALA A 161 -34.76 -1.98 -41.52
CA ALA A 161 -33.86 -1.30 -42.46
C ALA A 161 -33.09 -0.14 -41.80
N ASP A 162 -33.74 0.61 -40.91
CA ASP A 162 -33.11 1.69 -40.16
C ASP A 162 -32.14 1.16 -39.10
N LEU A 163 -32.51 0.11 -38.35
CA LEU A 163 -31.61 -0.57 -37.40
C LEU A 163 -30.40 -1.20 -38.11
N ALA A 164 -30.56 -1.72 -39.32
CA ALA A 164 -29.46 -2.23 -40.13
C ALA A 164 -28.49 -1.11 -40.55
N ARG A 165 -29.03 0.09 -40.84
CA ARG A 165 -28.22 1.28 -41.15
C ARG A 165 -27.45 1.75 -39.91
N GLU A 166 -28.10 1.78 -38.74
CA GLU A 166 -27.47 2.11 -37.46
C GLU A 166 -26.39 1.10 -37.07
N GLU A 167 -26.65 -0.20 -37.24
CA GLU A 167 -25.67 -1.26 -36.98
C GLU A 167 -24.42 -1.09 -37.86
N SER A 168 -24.60 -0.76 -39.13
CA SER A 168 -23.50 -0.50 -40.06
C SER A 168 -22.66 0.71 -39.60
N GLN A 169 -23.30 1.81 -39.21
CA GLN A 169 -22.62 3.00 -38.69
C GLN A 169 -21.89 2.73 -37.37
N ALA A 170 -22.52 2.04 -36.43
CA ALA A 170 -21.91 1.67 -35.15
C ALA A 170 -20.72 0.71 -35.35
N SER A 171 -20.82 -0.22 -36.30
CA SER A 171 -19.72 -1.12 -36.67
C SER A 171 -18.52 -0.38 -37.26
N LEU A 172 -18.76 0.62 -38.12
CA LEU A 172 -17.69 1.49 -38.66
C LEU A 172 -17.00 2.28 -37.54
N ARG A 173 -17.77 2.91 -36.64
CA ARG A 173 -17.22 3.64 -35.49
C ARG A 173 -16.41 2.71 -34.57
N LEU A 174 -16.90 1.48 -34.34
CA LEU A 174 -16.17 0.50 -33.53
C LEU A 174 -14.83 0.11 -34.18
N ALA A 175 -14.80 -0.06 -35.50
CA ALA A 175 -13.57 -0.34 -36.24
C ALA A 175 -12.56 0.81 -36.15
N GLU A 176 -13.02 2.07 -36.23
CA GLU A 176 -12.19 3.27 -36.07
C GLU A 176 -11.59 3.34 -34.66
N VAL A 177 -12.43 3.22 -33.62
CA VAL A 177 -11.98 3.27 -32.23
C VAL A 177 -11.05 2.10 -31.89
N ARG A 178 -11.29 0.91 -32.43
CA ARG A 178 -10.39 -0.25 -32.24
C ARG A 178 -9.04 -0.05 -32.92
N THR A 179 -9.02 0.45 -34.14
CA THR A 179 -7.76 0.80 -34.85
C THR A 179 -6.98 1.83 -34.05
N ARG A 180 -7.67 2.85 -33.53
CA ARG A 180 -7.06 3.86 -32.65
C ARG A 180 -6.49 3.26 -31.38
N LEU A 181 -7.24 2.39 -30.70
CA LEU A 181 -6.80 1.70 -29.49
C LEU A 181 -5.56 0.81 -29.73
N ASP A 182 -5.55 0.07 -30.84
CA ASP A 182 -4.42 -0.77 -31.25
C ASP A 182 -3.16 0.07 -31.49
N ASN A 183 -3.28 1.17 -32.24
CA ASN A 183 -2.17 2.10 -32.48
C ASN A 183 -1.63 2.70 -31.18
N MET A 184 -2.50 3.11 -30.26
CA MET A 184 -2.08 3.63 -28.96
C MET A 184 -1.41 2.55 -28.10
N THR A 185 -1.92 1.32 -28.12
CA THR A 185 -1.32 0.21 -27.36
C THR A 185 0.07 -0.13 -27.92
N LYS A 186 0.22 -0.18 -29.24
CA LYS A 186 1.53 -0.37 -29.90
C LYS A 186 2.51 0.75 -29.56
N LEU A 187 2.05 2.00 -29.54
CA LEU A 187 2.89 3.13 -29.14
C LEU A 187 3.32 3.02 -27.67
N GLN A 188 2.42 2.61 -26.77
CA GLN A 188 2.74 2.40 -25.36
C GLN A 188 3.85 1.35 -25.18
N VAL A 189 3.73 0.22 -25.86
CA VAL A 189 4.74 -0.85 -25.83
C VAL A 189 6.07 -0.33 -26.41
N ALA A 190 6.03 0.32 -27.57
CA ALA A 190 7.23 0.87 -28.20
C ALA A 190 7.96 1.89 -27.31
N VAL A 191 7.23 2.76 -26.60
CA VAL A 191 7.87 3.71 -25.68
C VAL A 191 8.41 3.01 -24.44
N THR A 192 7.73 1.99 -23.92
CA THR A 192 8.22 1.21 -22.78
C THR A 192 9.51 0.48 -23.13
N ASP A 193 9.53 -0.23 -24.27
CA ASP A 193 10.70 -0.92 -24.78
C ASP A 193 11.88 0.04 -25.03
N TYR A 194 11.58 1.22 -25.58
CA TYR A 194 12.57 2.26 -25.81
C TYR A 194 13.14 2.81 -24.49
N THR A 195 12.28 3.06 -23.50
CA THR A 195 12.68 3.55 -22.16
C THR A 195 13.55 2.51 -21.44
N ASP A 196 13.19 1.24 -21.53
CA ASP A 196 13.99 0.14 -20.97
C ASP A 196 15.33 -0.03 -21.69
N ALA A 197 15.37 0.13 -23.01
CA ALA A 197 16.60 0.14 -23.78
C ALA A 197 17.52 1.31 -23.38
N LEU A 198 16.96 2.51 -23.20
CA LEU A 198 17.69 3.68 -22.69
C LEU A 198 18.23 3.44 -21.28
N LYS A 199 17.43 2.84 -20.39
CA LYS A 199 17.87 2.49 -19.04
C LYS A 199 19.04 1.50 -19.06
N LYS A 200 18.97 0.46 -19.88
CA LYS A 200 20.06 -0.51 -20.07
C LYS A 200 21.33 0.14 -20.66
N GLN A 201 21.18 1.05 -21.62
CA GLN A 201 22.31 1.83 -22.15
C GLN A 201 22.95 2.68 -21.05
N ARG A 202 22.14 3.42 -20.28
CA ARG A 202 22.63 4.21 -19.14
C ARG A 202 23.35 3.36 -18.09
N ASP A 203 22.78 2.22 -17.72
CA ASP A 203 23.37 1.34 -16.71
C ASP A 203 24.71 0.75 -17.23
N ARG A 204 24.82 0.44 -18.53
CA ARG A 204 26.10 0.06 -19.16
C ARG A 204 27.14 1.18 -19.14
N LEU A 205 26.71 2.44 -19.24
CA LEU A 205 27.60 3.61 -19.17
C LEU A 205 28.06 3.92 -17.74
N GLN A 206 27.44 3.35 -16.69
CA GLN A 206 27.98 3.47 -15.33
C GLN A 206 29.31 2.75 -15.18
N LEU A 207 29.55 1.69 -15.96
CA LEU A 207 30.83 0.97 -15.98
C LEU A 207 31.99 1.87 -16.41
N SER A 208 31.77 2.80 -17.36
CA SER A 208 32.84 3.70 -17.80
C SER A 208 33.20 4.72 -16.72
N ARG A 209 32.22 5.20 -15.93
CA ARG A 209 32.47 6.05 -14.77
C ARG A 209 33.22 5.30 -13.67
N TRP A 210 32.80 4.07 -13.38
CA TRP A 210 33.50 3.21 -12.44
C TRP A 210 34.95 2.92 -12.87
N LEU A 211 35.19 2.66 -14.15
CA LEU A 211 36.55 2.50 -14.70
C LEU A 211 37.37 3.79 -14.60
N ARG A 212 36.76 4.95 -14.85
CA ARG A 212 37.40 6.27 -14.70
C ARG A 212 37.82 6.51 -13.25
N ASP A 213 36.96 6.17 -12.30
CA ASP A 213 37.26 6.30 -10.86
C ASP A 213 38.37 5.33 -10.45
N LEU A 214 38.29 4.06 -10.87
CA LEU A 214 39.30 3.04 -10.59
C LEU A 214 40.69 3.44 -11.12
N ALA A 215 40.75 3.96 -12.35
CA ALA A 215 41.99 4.41 -12.97
C ALA A 215 42.61 5.63 -12.27
N ARG A 216 41.78 6.46 -11.61
CA ARG A 216 42.23 7.63 -10.84
C ARG A 216 42.63 7.30 -9.40
N THR A 217 42.09 6.23 -8.83
CA THR A 217 42.41 5.80 -7.47
C THR A 217 43.60 4.83 -7.38
N SER A 218 44.09 4.34 -8.52
CA SER A 218 45.17 3.36 -8.58
C SER A 218 46.46 4.05 -9.04
N ASP A 219 47.46 4.23 -8.15
CA ASP A 219 48.84 4.57 -8.53
C ASP A 219 49.54 3.35 -9.16
N ALA A 220 48.94 2.81 -10.21
CA ALA A 220 49.46 1.62 -10.88
C ALA A 220 50.57 2.03 -11.85
N THR A 221 51.72 1.36 -11.80
CA THR A 221 52.72 1.38 -12.87
C THR A 221 52.55 0.17 -13.77
N CYS A 222 52.98 0.27 -15.02
CA CYS A 222 52.87 -0.85 -15.96
C CYS A 222 53.71 -2.05 -15.49
N PRO A 223 53.12 -3.22 -15.20
CA PRO A 223 53.87 -4.37 -14.70
C PRO A 223 54.83 -5.00 -15.73
N ILE A 224 54.83 -4.50 -16.97
CA ILE A 224 55.68 -4.98 -18.07
C ILE A 224 56.86 -4.04 -18.34
N CYS A 225 56.67 -2.72 -18.22
CA CYS A 225 57.69 -1.74 -18.59
C CYS A 225 57.91 -0.63 -17.56
N ASP A 226 57.23 -0.69 -16.41
CA ASP A 226 57.30 0.26 -15.29
C ASP A 226 56.99 1.72 -15.65
N GLY A 227 56.39 1.95 -16.82
CA GLY A 227 55.94 3.27 -17.28
C GLY A 227 54.65 3.72 -16.60
N ALA A 228 54.49 5.03 -16.43
CA ALA A 228 53.26 5.66 -15.96
C ALA A 228 52.12 5.54 -16.99
N PHE A 229 50.88 5.39 -16.53
CA PHE A 229 49.70 5.22 -17.38
C PHE A 229 49.06 6.54 -17.84
N ASP A 230 49.74 7.69 -17.75
CA ASP A 230 49.19 9.02 -18.03
C ASP A 230 48.45 9.11 -19.39
N HIS A 231 48.99 8.45 -20.42
CA HIS A 231 48.37 8.42 -21.74
C HIS A 231 47.05 7.61 -21.77
N ALA A 232 47.01 6.48 -21.08
CA ALA A 232 45.83 5.62 -21.00
C ALA A 232 44.70 6.28 -20.17
N VAL A 233 45.06 7.04 -19.14
CA VAL A 233 44.10 7.85 -18.36
C VAL A 233 43.50 8.96 -19.23
N GLY A 234 44.31 9.63 -20.07
CA GLY A 234 43.82 10.62 -21.02
C GLY A 234 42.89 10.07 -22.10
N GLU A 235 43.18 8.87 -22.64
CA GLU A 235 42.28 8.19 -23.57
C GLU A 235 40.96 7.76 -22.90
N LEU A 236 41.04 7.28 -21.66
CA LEU A 236 39.86 6.90 -20.86
C LEU A 236 38.98 8.12 -20.54
N ASP A 237 39.58 9.26 -20.22
CA ASP A 237 38.86 10.53 -20.02
C ASP A 237 38.13 10.95 -21.29
N THR A 238 38.81 10.90 -22.44
CA THR A 238 38.21 11.22 -23.74
C THR A 238 37.03 10.30 -24.07
N LEU A 239 37.16 9.00 -23.79
CA LEU A 239 36.08 8.03 -23.96
C LEU A 239 34.90 8.33 -23.03
N CYS A 240 35.16 8.62 -21.74
CA CYS A 240 34.13 8.93 -20.76
C CYS A 240 33.36 10.21 -21.10
N ASP A 241 34.04 11.23 -21.61
CA ASP A 241 33.41 12.51 -21.99
C ASP A 241 32.56 12.36 -23.27
N ALA A 242 33.02 11.56 -24.25
CA ALA A 242 32.21 11.18 -25.40
C ALA A 242 30.94 10.42 -24.98
N LEU A 243 31.06 9.48 -24.04
CA LEU A 243 29.94 8.71 -23.49
C LEU A 243 28.96 9.59 -22.69
N ALA A 244 29.46 10.56 -21.93
CA ALA A 244 28.63 11.52 -21.20
C ALA A 244 27.80 12.42 -22.14
N THR A 245 28.35 12.75 -23.32
CA THR A 245 27.64 13.51 -24.36
C THR A 245 26.49 12.69 -24.96
N VAL A 246 26.71 11.39 -25.19
CA VAL A 246 25.66 10.46 -25.63
C VAL A 246 24.55 10.35 -24.57
N GLU A 247 24.90 10.29 -23.28
CA GLU A 247 23.94 10.27 -22.18
C GLU A 247 23.11 11.55 -22.09
N ALA A 248 23.73 12.73 -22.25
CA ALA A 248 23.03 14.01 -22.26
C ALA A 248 21.99 14.09 -23.39
N THR A 249 22.29 13.47 -24.54
CA THR A 249 21.37 13.36 -25.68
C THR A 249 20.22 12.39 -25.39
N ALA A 250 20.50 11.26 -24.72
CA ALA A 250 19.49 10.29 -24.30
C ALA A 250 18.54 10.82 -23.21
N ARG A 251 18.98 11.75 -22.36
CA ARG A 251 18.16 12.39 -21.31
C ARG A 251 17.03 13.27 -21.85
N GLN A 252 17.06 13.66 -23.12
CA GLN A 252 16.05 14.55 -23.71
C GLN A 252 14.76 13.83 -24.09
N VAL A 253 14.69 12.49 -24.00
CA VAL A 253 13.44 11.76 -24.25
C VAL A 253 12.66 11.62 -22.95
N GLU A 254 11.69 12.51 -22.76
CA GLU A 254 10.75 12.45 -21.62
C GLU A 254 9.91 11.16 -21.63
N PRO A 255 9.52 10.65 -20.45
CA PRO A 255 8.54 9.58 -20.35
C PRO A 255 7.21 9.99 -20.99
N VAL A 256 6.44 9.00 -21.44
CA VAL A 256 5.09 9.19 -22.01
C VAL A 256 4.31 10.21 -21.17
N PRO A 257 3.81 11.32 -21.76
CA PRO A 257 3.05 12.33 -21.01
C PRO A 257 1.83 11.71 -20.34
N ALA A 258 1.49 12.14 -19.11
CA ALA A 258 0.28 11.71 -18.40
C ALA A 258 -1.03 11.92 -19.20
N VAL A 259 -0.99 12.82 -20.19
CA VAL A 259 -2.07 13.06 -21.16
C VAL A 259 -2.37 11.80 -21.99
N PHE A 260 -1.36 11.00 -22.32
CA PHE A 260 -1.50 9.77 -23.09
C PHE A 260 -2.28 8.68 -22.34
N ASP A 261 -1.98 8.48 -21.05
CA ASP A 261 -2.69 7.50 -20.22
C ASP A 261 -4.17 7.89 -20.06
N LYS A 262 -4.44 9.18 -19.88
CA LYS A 262 -5.80 9.72 -19.85
C LYS A 262 -6.54 9.48 -21.15
N GLU A 263 -5.89 9.74 -22.29
CA GLU A 263 -6.47 9.50 -23.62
C GLU A 263 -6.74 8.00 -23.85
N LEU A 264 -5.82 7.12 -23.43
CA LEU A 264 -5.97 5.67 -23.56
C LEU A 264 -7.17 5.16 -22.74
N VAL A 265 -7.38 5.69 -21.54
CA VAL A 265 -8.57 5.40 -20.71
C VAL A 265 -9.85 5.88 -21.41
N GLN A 266 -9.84 7.07 -22.02
CA GLN A 266 -10.98 7.61 -22.75
C GLN A 266 -11.32 6.77 -23.98
N VAL A 267 -10.34 6.39 -24.80
CA VAL A 267 -10.54 5.55 -25.99
C VAL A 267 -11.06 4.16 -25.61
N ARG A 268 -10.58 3.58 -24.49
CA ARG A 268 -11.12 2.31 -23.96
C ARG A 268 -12.58 2.45 -23.52
N ALA A 269 -12.94 3.55 -22.87
CA ALA A 269 -14.33 3.81 -22.48
C ALA A 269 -15.23 3.96 -23.71
N GLN A 270 -14.79 4.72 -24.72
CA GLN A 270 -15.49 4.86 -26.00
C GLN A 270 -15.71 3.51 -26.69
N ALA A 271 -14.67 2.64 -26.73
CA ALA A 271 -14.78 1.31 -27.33
C ALA A 271 -15.85 0.45 -26.65
N ARG A 272 -15.95 0.52 -25.33
CA ARG A 272 -16.99 -0.18 -24.55
C ARG A 272 -18.37 0.38 -24.89
N THR A 273 -18.56 1.69 -24.81
CA THR A 273 -19.85 2.33 -25.12
C THR A 273 -20.36 2.00 -26.51
N VAL A 274 -19.50 2.02 -27.54
CA VAL A 274 -19.89 1.68 -28.91
C VAL A 274 -20.19 0.18 -29.04
N THR A 275 -19.47 -0.69 -28.32
CA THR A 275 -19.73 -2.14 -28.31
C THR A 275 -21.09 -2.44 -27.67
N ASP A 276 -21.41 -1.81 -26.54
CA ASP A 276 -22.68 -2.00 -25.84
C ASP A 276 -23.86 -1.49 -26.70
N SER A 277 -23.70 -0.34 -27.35
CA SER A 277 -24.66 0.19 -28.31
C SER A 277 -24.88 -0.78 -29.48
N LEU A 278 -23.81 -1.33 -30.06
CA LEU A 278 -23.89 -2.28 -31.18
C LEU A 278 -24.62 -3.57 -30.77
N ASN A 279 -24.33 -4.09 -29.58
CA ASN A 279 -25.02 -5.26 -29.04
C ASN A 279 -26.51 -4.98 -28.81
N GLY A 280 -26.86 -3.81 -28.27
CA GLY A 280 -28.25 -3.38 -28.11
C GLY A 280 -29.01 -3.32 -29.44
N ILE A 281 -28.41 -2.72 -30.47
CA ILE A 281 -28.98 -2.65 -31.83
C ILE A 281 -29.19 -4.06 -32.39
N ARG A 282 -28.20 -4.95 -32.27
CA ARG A 282 -28.30 -6.34 -32.73
C ARG A 282 -29.39 -7.13 -32.03
N THR A 283 -29.51 -6.99 -30.71
CA THR A 283 -30.56 -7.65 -29.94
C THR A 283 -31.94 -7.15 -30.37
N ARG A 284 -32.10 -5.84 -30.55
CA ARG A 284 -33.36 -5.24 -31.02
C ARG A 284 -33.72 -5.69 -32.43
N ARG A 285 -32.77 -5.68 -33.35
CA ARG A 285 -32.95 -6.15 -34.75
C ARG A 285 -33.37 -7.61 -34.78
N ARG A 286 -32.65 -8.47 -34.05
CA ARG A 286 -32.94 -9.90 -33.96
C ARG A 286 -34.32 -10.18 -33.36
N ALA A 287 -34.72 -9.43 -32.32
CA ALA A 287 -36.06 -9.56 -31.73
C ALA A 287 -37.17 -9.24 -32.75
N ILE A 288 -37.01 -8.19 -33.56
CA ILE A 288 -37.98 -7.79 -34.58
C ILE A 288 -38.00 -8.80 -35.75
N GLU A 289 -36.83 -9.29 -36.19
CA GLU A 289 -36.70 -10.30 -37.25
C GLU A 289 -37.32 -11.64 -36.85
N GLU A 290 -36.99 -12.18 -35.66
CA GLU A 290 -37.57 -13.42 -35.13
C GLU A 290 -39.08 -13.30 -34.92
N ARG A 291 -39.55 -12.14 -34.48
CA ARG A 291 -40.98 -11.88 -34.29
C ARG A 291 -41.73 -11.77 -35.62
N SER A 292 -41.19 -11.04 -36.60
CA SER A 292 -41.80 -10.92 -37.93
C SER A 292 -41.88 -12.27 -38.64
N ALA A 293 -40.86 -13.12 -38.47
CA ALA A 293 -40.87 -14.49 -38.97
C ALA A 293 -41.97 -15.34 -38.31
N ARG A 294 -42.08 -15.32 -36.96
CA ARG A 294 -43.15 -16.03 -36.24
C ARG A 294 -44.53 -15.57 -36.64
N ILE A 295 -44.76 -14.27 -36.76
CA ILE A 295 -46.08 -13.73 -37.13
C ILE A 295 -46.45 -14.09 -38.58
N LYS A 296 -45.47 -14.12 -39.49
CA LYS A 296 -45.67 -14.58 -40.87
C LYS A 296 -46.04 -16.07 -40.94
N GLU A 297 -45.55 -16.87 -39.99
CA GLU A 297 -45.81 -18.31 -39.85
C GLU A 297 -47.15 -18.58 -39.10
N GLU A 298 -47.53 -17.70 -38.15
CA GLU A 298 -48.78 -17.76 -37.38
C GLU A 298 -49.98 -17.08 -38.08
N ARG A 299 -49.81 -16.61 -39.33
CA ARG A 299 -50.78 -15.88 -40.19
C ARG A 299 -52.12 -16.60 -40.42
N LEU A 300 -52.31 -17.79 -39.85
CA LEU A 300 -53.48 -18.66 -40.00
C LEU A 300 -54.21 -19.02 -38.68
N ASN A 301 -53.75 -18.59 -37.50
CA ASN A 301 -54.30 -19.11 -36.24
C ASN A 301 -54.75 -18.02 -35.26
N ARG A 302 -56.07 -17.92 -35.05
CA ARG A 302 -56.72 -17.19 -33.94
C ARG A 302 -56.13 -17.52 -32.56
N ALA A 303 -55.57 -18.72 -32.41
CA ALA A 303 -54.86 -19.18 -31.23
C ALA A 303 -53.56 -18.42 -30.89
N SER A 304 -52.91 -17.72 -31.84
CA SER A 304 -51.72 -16.92 -31.54
C SER A 304 -52.08 -15.58 -30.89
N LEU A 305 -53.16 -14.94 -31.34
CA LEU A 305 -53.76 -13.75 -30.73
C LEU A 305 -54.16 -14.01 -29.28
N ASP A 306 -54.91 -15.09 -29.05
CA ASP A 306 -55.36 -15.48 -27.70
C ASP A 306 -54.17 -15.82 -26.78
N ARG A 307 -53.11 -16.45 -27.32
CA ARG A 307 -51.87 -16.74 -26.57
C ARG A 307 -51.06 -15.48 -26.26
N PHE A 308 -51.02 -14.50 -27.17
CA PHE A 308 -50.39 -13.21 -26.92
C PHE A 308 -51.11 -12.44 -25.81
N LEU A 309 -52.44 -12.31 -25.91
CA LEU A 309 -53.27 -11.67 -24.88
C LEU A 309 -53.12 -12.34 -23.52
N GLY A 310 -53.15 -13.68 -23.46
CA GLY A 310 -52.96 -14.42 -22.20
C GLY A 310 -51.56 -14.27 -21.59
N ARG A 311 -50.49 -14.26 -22.40
CA ARG A 311 -49.12 -14.00 -21.91
C ARG A 311 -48.98 -12.57 -21.38
N MET A 312 -49.56 -11.60 -22.09
CA MET A 312 -49.51 -10.20 -21.72
C MET A 312 -50.31 -9.91 -20.44
N GLU A 313 -51.51 -10.49 -20.30
CA GLU A 313 -52.33 -10.39 -19.09
C GLU A 313 -51.60 -11.00 -17.88
N GLN A 314 -51.02 -12.18 -18.03
CA GLN A 314 -50.26 -12.83 -16.96
C GLN A 314 -49.05 -11.99 -16.56
N ALA A 315 -48.37 -11.41 -17.53
CA ALA A 315 -47.17 -10.65 -17.25
C ALA A 315 -47.52 -9.29 -16.63
N LEU A 316 -48.55 -8.58 -17.09
CA LEU A 316 -49.10 -7.38 -16.42
C LEU A 316 -49.52 -7.65 -14.96
N LYS A 317 -50.05 -8.84 -14.65
CA LYS A 317 -50.35 -9.27 -13.27
C LYS A 317 -49.10 -9.47 -12.40
N VAL A 318 -48.01 -9.98 -12.97
CA VAL A 318 -46.74 -10.24 -12.27
C VAL A 318 -45.96 -8.96 -11.99
N LEU A 319 -46.21 -7.89 -12.75
CA LEU A 319 -45.22 -6.84 -12.97
C LEU A 319 -45.68 -5.42 -12.57
N LYS A 320 -46.59 -5.37 -11.59
CA LYS A 320 -46.93 -4.14 -10.83
C LYS A 320 -45.83 -3.61 -9.90
N ALA A 321 -44.58 -4.04 -10.05
CA ALA A 321 -43.40 -3.45 -9.43
C ALA A 321 -42.21 -3.72 -10.36
N PRO A 322 -41.32 -2.77 -10.69
CA PRO A 322 -40.69 -1.82 -9.75
C PRO A 322 -40.32 -0.44 -10.35
N GLU A 323 -40.73 0.65 -9.72
CA GLU A 323 -39.89 1.86 -9.79
C GLU A 323 -38.67 1.60 -8.90
N GLY A 324 -37.46 1.77 -9.43
CA GLY A 324 -36.23 1.65 -8.65
C GLY A 324 -36.35 2.49 -7.38
N ASP A 325 -36.23 1.86 -6.23
CA ASP A 325 -36.64 2.47 -4.97
C ASP A 325 -35.72 3.68 -4.66
N PRO A 326 -36.27 4.91 -4.61
CA PRO A 326 -35.51 6.13 -4.34
C PRO A 326 -34.72 6.07 -3.03
N ALA A 327 -35.14 5.21 -2.08
CA ALA A 327 -34.44 4.98 -0.84
C ALA A 327 -33.02 4.44 -1.06
N PHE A 328 -32.80 3.53 -2.02
CA PHE A 328 -31.45 2.99 -2.29
C PHE A 328 -30.49 4.04 -2.83
N ALA A 329 -30.98 4.94 -3.71
CA ALA A 329 -30.17 6.03 -4.22
C ALA A 329 -29.78 7.01 -3.10
N ALA A 330 -30.70 7.30 -2.18
CA ALA A 330 -30.44 8.12 -1.00
C ALA A 330 -29.44 7.46 -0.05
N GLU A 331 -29.56 6.15 0.21
CA GLU A 331 -28.60 5.39 1.03
C GLU A 331 -27.18 5.43 0.45
N VAL A 332 -27.03 5.24 -0.87
CA VAL A 332 -25.71 5.34 -1.53
C VAL A 332 -25.13 6.75 -1.41
N ALA A 333 -25.96 7.79 -1.55
CA ALA A 333 -25.51 9.17 -1.38
C ALA A 333 -25.04 9.45 0.07
N ALA A 334 -25.81 9.01 1.06
CA ALA A 334 -25.46 9.15 2.48
C ALA A 334 -24.15 8.40 2.84
N LEU A 335 -23.95 7.19 2.30
CA LEU A 335 -22.70 6.44 2.48
C LEU A 335 -21.50 7.15 1.87
N LYS A 336 -21.66 7.80 0.71
CA LYS A 336 -20.60 8.61 0.06
C LYS A 336 -20.23 9.82 0.89
N GLU A 337 -21.23 10.54 1.40
CA GLU A 337 -21.01 11.71 2.26
C GLU A 337 -20.25 11.32 3.54
N ARG A 338 -20.69 10.26 4.22
CA ARG A 338 -20.02 9.75 5.42
C ARG A 338 -18.60 9.26 5.13
N LEU A 339 -18.36 8.63 3.98
CA LEU A 339 -17.02 8.21 3.56
C LEU A 339 -16.08 9.41 3.37
N ASP A 340 -16.57 10.49 2.74
CA ASP A 340 -15.80 11.71 2.53
C ASP A 340 -15.49 12.42 3.85
N GLU A 341 -16.43 12.44 4.80
CA GLU A 341 -16.20 12.94 6.16
C GLU A 341 -15.11 12.17 6.89
N CYS A 342 -15.19 10.82 6.90
CA CYS A 342 -14.17 9.98 7.54
C CYS A 342 -12.77 10.20 6.91
N ARG A 343 -12.69 10.47 5.61
CA ARG A 343 -11.43 10.70 4.88
C ARG A 343 -10.77 12.06 5.17
N LYS A 344 -11.54 13.11 5.47
CA LYS A 344 -10.99 14.46 5.74
C LYS A 344 -9.96 14.47 6.88
N GLY A 345 -10.01 13.51 7.80
CA GLY A 345 -9.06 13.35 8.90
C GLY A 345 -7.92 12.35 8.67
N LEU A 346 -7.85 11.68 7.51
CA LEU A 346 -6.89 10.62 7.18
C LEU A 346 -5.94 11.08 6.07
N SER A 347 -5.01 11.97 6.40
CA SER A 347 -3.95 12.38 5.48
C SER A 347 -2.69 11.56 5.73
N ASP A 348 -2.33 10.70 4.78
CA ASP A 348 -1.08 9.94 4.82
C ASP A 348 0.15 10.86 4.80
N THR A 349 0.05 12.03 4.17
CA THR A 349 1.10 13.06 4.20
C THR A 349 1.33 13.57 5.62
N ASN A 350 0.28 13.87 6.36
CA ASN A 350 0.40 14.32 7.75
C ASN A 350 1.01 13.24 8.65
N ALA A 351 0.64 11.97 8.45
CA ALA A 351 1.24 10.85 9.18
C ALA A 351 2.74 10.75 8.91
N ARG A 352 3.18 10.86 7.64
CA ARG A 352 4.61 10.86 7.27
C ARG A 352 5.38 12.04 7.87
N LEU A 353 4.79 13.23 7.88
CA LEU A 353 5.41 14.41 8.51
C LEU A 353 5.59 14.23 10.02
N ARG A 354 4.60 13.67 10.71
CA ARG A 354 4.71 13.34 12.15
C ARG A 354 5.79 12.28 12.40
N GLN A 355 5.86 11.26 11.56
CA GLN A 355 6.89 10.23 11.64
C GLN A 355 8.29 10.82 11.50
N LYS A 356 8.51 11.66 10.49
CA LYS A 356 9.78 12.36 10.30
C LYS A 356 10.12 13.22 11.53
N ALA A 357 9.18 14.01 12.01
CA ALA A 357 9.39 14.86 13.18
C ALA A 357 9.71 14.06 14.46
N ALA A 358 9.15 12.86 14.61
CA ALA A 358 9.45 11.94 15.70
C ALA A 358 10.87 11.37 15.58
N LEU A 359 11.28 10.92 14.39
CA LEU A 359 12.65 10.46 14.13
C LEU A 359 13.68 11.57 14.35
N ASP A 360 13.39 12.79 13.90
CA ASP A 360 14.27 13.96 14.14
C ASP A 360 14.44 14.25 15.64
N ARG A 361 13.45 13.95 16.49
CA ARG A 361 13.59 14.06 17.96
C ARG A 361 14.53 13.00 18.52
N VAL A 362 14.42 11.77 18.04
CA VAL A 362 15.34 10.68 18.42
C VAL A 362 16.76 11.04 18.01
N SER A 363 16.98 11.49 16.77
CA SER A 363 18.30 11.92 16.29
C SER A 363 18.89 13.06 17.11
N ARG A 364 18.08 14.05 17.53
CA ARG A 364 18.54 15.12 18.43
C ARG A 364 18.98 14.61 19.79
N THR A 365 18.26 13.62 20.32
CA THR A 365 18.64 12.98 21.59
C THR A 365 19.95 12.22 21.44
N MET A 366 20.09 11.45 20.37
CA MET A 366 21.33 10.75 20.07
C MET A 366 22.52 11.71 19.95
N ALA A 367 22.36 12.82 19.21
CA ALA A 367 23.39 13.85 19.07
C ALA A 367 23.79 14.51 20.41
N ARG A 368 22.88 14.57 21.39
CA ARG A 368 23.19 15.03 22.75
C ARG A 368 23.99 13.99 23.55
N LEU A 369 23.67 12.71 23.40
CA LEU A 369 24.24 11.62 24.21
C LEU A 369 25.58 11.10 23.68
N LEU A 370 25.74 10.98 22.36
CA LEU A 370 26.91 10.37 21.72
C LEU A 370 28.25 11.00 22.13
N PRO A 371 28.39 12.33 22.32
CA PRO A 371 29.64 12.92 22.83
C PRO A 371 30.03 12.49 24.25
N GLY A 372 29.07 12.04 25.06
CA GLY A 372 29.32 11.50 26.40
C GLY A 372 29.67 10.01 26.40
N LEU A 373 29.55 9.33 25.26
CA LEU A 373 29.78 7.91 25.07
C LEU A 373 31.11 7.65 24.32
N ASP A 374 31.46 6.39 24.15
CA ASP A 374 32.70 5.95 23.50
C ASP A 374 32.48 5.72 21.99
N SER A 375 31.95 6.73 21.31
CA SER A 375 31.72 6.68 19.86
C SER A 375 32.90 7.28 19.10
N GLU A 376 33.29 6.65 17.99
CA GLU A 376 34.36 7.14 17.12
C GLU A 376 33.99 8.43 16.38
N ARG A 377 32.68 8.65 16.15
CA ARG A 377 32.13 9.75 15.35
C ARG A 377 31.01 10.48 16.11
N PRO A 378 31.30 11.03 17.31
CA PRO A 378 30.27 11.46 18.26
C PRO A 378 29.47 12.69 17.81
N ASN A 379 30.01 13.49 16.89
CA ASN A 379 29.40 14.73 16.39
C ASN A 379 28.73 14.56 15.02
N ASP A 380 28.85 13.38 14.40
CA ASP A 380 28.26 13.15 13.08
C ASP A 380 26.74 12.94 13.21
N PRO A 381 25.93 13.46 12.28
CA PRO A 381 24.49 13.22 12.28
C PRO A 381 24.16 11.73 12.24
N ALA A 382 23.58 11.23 13.33
CA ALA A 382 23.06 9.87 13.45
C ALA A 382 21.53 9.88 13.42
N GLU A 383 20.94 8.95 12.67
CA GLU A 383 19.50 8.82 12.54
C GLU A 383 19.05 7.36 12.55
N LEU A 384 17.87 7.13 13.12
CA LEU A 384 17.23 5.82 13.11
C LEU A 384 16.56 5.57 11.76
N ASN A 385 17.06 4.59 11.01
CA ASN A 385 16.43 4.09 9.81
C ASN A 385 15.42 2.98 10.19
N ILE A 386 14.13 3.31 10.15
CA ILE A 386 13.05 2.38 10.49
C ILE A 386 12.70 1.41 9.36
N ASP A 387 13.17 1.66 8.15
CA ASP A 387 13.00 0.73 7.04
C ASP A 387 13.99 -0.41 7.22
N ASP A 388 15.26 -0.14 7.56
CA ASP A 388 16.27 -1.19 7.78
C ASP A 388 16.37 -1.68 9.23
N LEU A 389 15.72 -0.98 10.17
CA LEU A 389 15.78 -1.20 11.62
C LEU A 389 17.20 -1.08 12.20
N THR A 390 17.91 -0.05 11.78
CA THR A 390 19.32 0.20 12.12
C THR A 390 19.59 1.70 12.23
N ILE A 391 20.82 2.07 12.57
CA ILE A 391 21.29 3.46 12.63
C ILE A 391 22.09 3.78 11.37
N ARG A 392 21.89 5.01 10.87
CA ARG A 392 22.62 5.59 9.76
C ARG A 392 23.39 6.80 10.26
N VAL A 393 24.68 6.87 9.95
CA VAL A 393 25.58 7.95 10.38
C VAL A 393 26.11 8.63 9.13
N THR A 394 25.91 9.94 9.02
CA THR A 394 26.33 10.71 7.84
C THR A 394 27.64 11.43 8.12
N GLY A 395 28.69 11.07 7.37
CA GLY A 395 30.02 11.66 7.56
C GLY A 395 30.22 12.99 6.86
N SER A 396 31.43 13.53 7.02
CA SER A 396 31.90 14.74 6.34
C SER A 396 31.86 14.64 4.80
N THR A 397 31.91 13.42 4.25
CA THR A 397 31.76 13.13 2.81
C THR A 397 30.31 13.24 2.32
N GLY A 398 29.34 13.34 3.23
CA GLY A 398 27.90 13.33 2.93
C GLY A 398 27.33 11.96 2.59
N ARG A 399 28.17 10.90 2.54
CA ARG A 399 27.69 9.53 2.40
C ARG A 399 27.13 9.05 3.76
N PRO A 400 25.93 8.44 3.76
CA PRO A 400 25.46 7.71 4.93
C PRO A 400 26.12 6.34 5.03
N ASP A 401 26.64 6.02 6.21
CA ASP A 401 27.14 4.70 6.57
C ASP A 401 26.16 4.05 7.55
N PHE A 402 25.86 2.77 7.35
CA PHE A 402 25.07 1.98 8.27
C PHE A 402 25.91 1.48 9.45
N LEU A 403 25.27 1.09 10.55
CA LEU A 403 25.97 0.66 11.76
C LEU A 403 26.95 -0.51 11.51
N TRP A 404 26.62 -1.46 10.65
CA TRP A 404 27.50 -2.57 10.26
C TRP A 404 28.70 -2.15 9.38
N GLU A 405 28.68 -0.94 8.81
CA GLU A 405 29.78 -0.38 8.02
C GLU A 405 30.79 0.41 8.88
N ILE A 406 30.42 0.77 10.12
CA ILE A 406 31.26 1.57 11.04
C ILE A 406 31.70 0.71 12.25
N GLY A 407 32.98 0.80 12.60
CA GLY A 407 33.67 -0.21 13.43
C GLY A 407 33.59 -0.01 14.95
N SER A 408 34.05 -1.07 15.63
CA SER A 408 34.16 -1.41 17.06
C SER A 408 32.87 -1.67 17.85
N GLY A 409 32.92 -2.66 18.74
CA GLY A 409 31.81 -2.97 19.65
C GLY A 409 31.45 -1.80 20.57
N ALA A 410 32.44 -1.01 20.97
CA ALA A 410 32.25 0.18 21.80
C ALA A 410 31.40 1.24 21.07
N ASN A 411 31.66 1.40 19.78
CA ASN A 411 30.89 2.28 18.92
C ASN A 411 29.45 1.77 18.74
N TRP A 412 29.26 0.47 18.47
CA TRP A 412 27.93 -0.14 18.35
C TRP A 412 27.12 0.04 19.64
N LEU A 413 27.72 -0.24 20.80
CA LEU A 413 27.10 -0.01 22.10
C LEU A 413 26.67 1.44 22.29
N SER A 414 27.55 2.39 21.96
CA SER A 414 27.27 3.83 22.08
C SER A 414 26.05 4.24 21.26
N TYR A 415 25.95 3.77 20.02
CA TYR A 415 24.81 4.02 19.15
C TYR A 415 23.53 3.34 19.64
N HIS A 416 23.62 2.09 20.14
CA HIS A 416 22.47 1.37 20.70
C HIS A 416 21.91 2.08 21.93
N VAL A 417 22.77 2.43 22.88
CA VAL A 417 22.39 3.16 24.10
C VAL A 417 21.74 4.49 23.73
N ALA A 418 22.37 5.28 22.87
CA ALA A 418 21.85 6.58 22.45
C ALA A 418 20.48 6.46 21.76
N ALA A 419 20.30 5.49 20.86
CA ALA A 419 19.04 5.28 20.15
C ALA A 419 17.93 4.77 21.09
N MET A 420 18.22 3.81 21.97
CA MET A 420 17.24 3.25 22.90
C MET A 420 16.78 4.28 23.94
N VAL A 421 17.68 5.11 24.45
CA VAL A 421 17.33 6.24 25.32
C VAL A 421 16.53 7.29 24.55
N GLY A 422 16.95 7.66 23.33
CA GLY A 422 16.23 8.61 22.49
C GLY A 422 14.82 8.18 22.12
N LEU A 423 14.60 6.88 21.91
CA LEU A 423 13.27 6.31 21.72
C LEU A 423 12.42 6.42 22.99
N HIS A 424 12.98 6.12 24.17
CA HIS A 424 12.24 6.25 25.43
C HIS A 424 11.91 7.69 25.80
N GLU A 425 12.79 8.64 25.55
CA GLU A 425 12.50 10.07 25.71
C GLU A 425 11.31 10.48 24.82
N LEU A 426 11.32 10.03 23.55
CA LEU A 426 10.20 10.24 22.65
C LEU A 426 8.91 9.59 23.19
N PHE A 427 8.96 8.33 23.62
CA PHE A 427 7.80 7.60 24.13
C PHE A 427 7.19 8.28 25.36
N LEU A 428 8.01 8.71 26.32
CA LEU A 428 7.56 9.41 27.52
C LEU A 428 7.02 10.82 27.22
N SER A 429 7.47 11.45 26.14
CA SER A 429 6.89 12.73 25.69
C SER A 429 5.49 12.59 25.06
N GLN A 430 5.07 11.37 24.71
CA GLN A 430 3.76 11.12 24.11
C GLN A 430 2.69 10.95 25.20
N PRO A 431 1.47 11.51 25.03
CA PRO A 431 0.42 11.42 26.06
C PRO A 431 -0.03 9.99 26.43
N ALA A 432 0.15 9.02 25.53
CA ALA A 432 -0.31 7.64 25.71
C ALA A 432 0.55 6.66 24.90
N SER A 433 1.88 6.69 25.11
CA SER A 433 2.77 5.72 24.48
C SER A 433 2.37 4.28 24.88
N PRO A 434 2.33 3.34 23.92
CA PRO A 434 2.06 1.94 24.22
C PRO A 434 3.29 1.23 24.80
N VAL A 435 4.50 1.77 24.61
CA VAL A 435 5.77 1.16 25.02
C VAL A 435 5.99 1.38 26.51
N PRO A 436 6.36 0.35 27.29
CA PRO A 436 6.73 0.51 28.70
C PRO A 436 7.85 1.53 28.88
N SER A 437 7.81 2.31 29.96
CA SER A 437 8.88 3.27 30.30
C SER A 437 10.10 2.60 30.95
N LEU A 438 10.36 1.35 30.58
CA LEU A 438 11.40 0.48 31.14
C LEU A 438 12.36 0.07 30.03
N LEU A 439 13.65 0.30 30.25
CA LEU A 439 14.73 -0.22 29.42
C LEU A 439 15.60 -1.20 30.23
N VAL A 440 15.72 -2.42 29.75
CA VAL A 440 16.57 -3.46 30.34
C VAL A 440 17.77 -3.69 29.42
N LEU A 441 18.98 -3.55 29.96
CA LEU A 441 20.25 -3.79 29.26
C LEU A 441 20.96 -4.97 29.92
N ASP A 442 21.30 -5.99 29.13
CA ASP A 442 21.98 -7.20 29.60
C ASP A 442 23.43 -7.21 29.12
N GLN A 443 24.35 -7.15 30.08
CA GLN A 443 25.80 -7.13 29.94
C GLN A 443 26.34 -6.09 28.94
N PRO A 444 25.94 -4.81 29.01
CA PRO A 444 26.49 -3.77 28.14
C PRO A 444 28.00 -3.62 28.27
N SER A 445 28.57 -3.89 29.45
CA SER A 445 30.01 -3.72 29.67
C SER A 445 30.86 -4.72 28.89
N GLN A 446 30.35 -5.91 28.55
CA GLN A 446 31.11 -7.04 27.98
C GLN A 446 31.97 -6.66 26.76
N VAL A 447 31.51 -5.68 25.98
CA VAL A 447 32.21 -5.13 24.83
C VAL A 447 33.66 -4.76 25.14
N TYR A 448 33.91 -4.28 26.36
CA TYR A 448 35.21 -3.84 26.86
C TYR A 448 35.99 -4.96 27.58
N PHE A 449 35.42 -6.17 27.66
CA PHE A 449 36.02 -7.35 28.31
C PHE A 449 36.16 -8.50 27.32
N PRO A 450 37.26 -8.60 26.57
CA PRO A 450 37.48 -9.73 25.68
C PRO A 450 37.46 -11.06 26.46
N ARG A 451 36.81 -12.09 25.86
CA ARG A 451 36.57 -13.42 26.46
C ARG A 451 37.81 -14.14 27.02
N THR A 452 39.02 -13.70 26.68
CA THR A 452 40.28 -14.21 27.21
C THR A 452 40.49 -13.88 28.70
N LEU A 453 40.07 -12.69 29.16
CA LEU A 453 40.14 -12.31 30.59
C LEU A 453 39.08 -13.07 31.42
N ALA A 454 37.92 -13.35 30.83
CA ALA A 454 36.84 -14.12 31.47
C ALA A 454 37.14 -15.63 31.61
N LYS A 455 38.13 -16.17 30.87
CA LYS A 455 38.59 -17.57 31.04
C LYS A 455 39.63 -17.72 32.15
N GLU A 456 40.31 -16.64 32.52
CA GLU A 456 41.34 -16.63 33.58
C GLU A 456 40.77 -16.20 34.94
N ALA A 457 39.66 -15.45 34.94
CA ALA A 457 38.87 -15.23 36.14
C ALA A 457 38.25 -16.54 36.62
N LYS A 458 38.60 -16.99 37.83
CA LYS A 458 37.87 -18.06 38.52
C LYS A 458 36.43 -17.60 38.74
N GLU A 459 35.46 -18.52 38.75
CA GLU A 459 34.09 -18.23 39.23
C GLU A 459 34.17 -17.47 40.56
N GLY A 460 33.84 -16.17 40.55
CA GLY A 460 33.84 -15.28 41.71
C GLY A 460 34.76 -14.06 41.65
N ASP A 461 35.82 -14.07 40.82
CA ASP A 461 36.81 -12.97 40.77
C ASP A 461 36.48 -11.94 39.68
N ASP A 462 36.71 -10.66 39.99
CA ASP A 462 36.57 -9.57 39.01
C ASP A 462 37.70 -9.61 37.97
N PRO A 463 37.38 -9.50 36.66
CA PRO A 463 38.42 -9.33 35.66
C PRO A 463 39.15 -8.01 35.89
N THR A 464 40.48 -8.03 36.02
CA THR A 464 41.31 -6.82 36.03
C THR A 464 41.26 -6.13 34.67
N ILE A 465 40.92 -4.85 34.67
CA ILE A 465 40.62 -4.04 33.49
C ILE A 465 41.71 -2.98 33.30
N GLY A 466 42.02 -2.62 32.06
CA GLY A 466 42.82 -1.41 31.78
C GLY A 466 42.05 -0.13 32.10
N ASP A 467 42.76 0.92 32.53
CA ASP A 467 42.13 2.20 32.93
C ASP A 467 41.24 2.84 31.84
N GLU A 468 41.57 2.64 30.55
CA GLU A 468 40.80 3.17 29.42
C GLU A 468 39.43 2.49 29.27
N ASP A 469 39.39 1.15 29.40
CA ASP A 469 38.16 0.35 29.33
C ASP A 469 37.24 0.65 30.53
N VAL A 470 37.82 0.81 31.73
CA VAL A 470 37.08 1.27 32.94
C VAL A 470 36.40 2.60 32.69
N ALA A 471 37.14 3.56 32.10
CA ALA A 471 36.60 4.87 31.80
C ALA A 471 35.48 4.81 30.75
N ALA A 472 35.61 3.97 29.73
CA ALA A 472 34.59 3.79 28.69
C ALA A 472 33.29 3.17 29.25
N VAL A 473 33.40 2.13 30.07
CA VAL A 473 32.24 1.53 30.75
C VAL A 473 31.58 2.53 31.69
N ARG A 474 32.37 3.28 32.48
CA ARG A 474 31.86 4.33 33.37
C ARG A 474 31.08 5.42 32.62
N LYS A 475 31.52 5.81 31.42
CA LYS A 475 30.78 6.75 30.55
C LYS A 475 29.39 6.23 30.19
N VAL A 476 29.25 4.93 29.91
CA VAL A 476 27.95 4.30 29.63
C VAL A 476 27.04 4.40 30.85
N PHE A 477 27.49 3.95 32.03
CA PHE A 477 26.69 4.03 33.27
C PHE A 477 26.32 5.47 33.63
N SER A 478 27.27 6.41 33.51
CA SER A 478 27.03 7.83 33.76
C SER A 478 25.98 8.42 32.80
N SER A 479 26.03 8.04 31.52
CA SER A 479 25.07 8.49 30.52
C SER A 479 23.66 7.95 30.80
N LEU A 480 23.56 6.68 31.21
CA LEU A 480 22.28 6.06 31.60
C LEU A 480 21.70 6.71 32.87
N SER A 481 22.52 6.94 33.89
CA SER A 481 22.12 7.64 35.12
C SER A 481 21.61 9.06 34.82
N THR A 482 22.36 9.80 33.99
CA THR A 482 21.97 11.14 33.55
C THR A 482 20.62 11.10 32.81
N ALA A 483 20.44 10.13 31.91
CA ALA A 483 19.19 9.95 31.19
C ALA A 483 17.99 9.68 32.12
N THR A 484 18.15 8.89 33.20
CA THR A 484 17.07 8.67 34.18
C THR A 484 16.72 9.91 35.00
N THR A 485 17.68 10.83 35.16
CA THR A 485 17.48 12.09 35.88
C THR A 485 16.79 13.13 34.98
N GLU A 486 17.18 13.20 33.71
CA GLU A 486 16.62 14.15 32.74
C GLU A 486 15.25 13.73 32.21
N ILE A 487 14.99 12.42 32.07
CA ILE A 487 13.78 11.88 31.45
C ILE A 487 12.86 11.34 32.55
N ALA A 488 11.93 12.17 33.00
CA ALA A 488 10.97 11.80 34.04
C ALA A 488 10.16 10.54 33.67
N GLY A 489 10.15 9.56 34.58
CA GLY A 489 9.41 8.31 34.42
C GLY A 489 10.17 7.20 33.69
N LEU A 490 11.39 7.46 33.20
CA LEU A 490 12.27 6.44 32.62
C LEU A 490 12.89 5.59 33.73
N GLN A 491 12.71 4.27 33.64
CA GLN A 491 13.41 3.30 34.46
C GLN A 491 14.40 2.52 33.59
N ILE A 492 15.64 2.40 34.04
CA ILE A 492 16.67 1.58 33.39
C ILE A 492 17.12 0.50 34.36
N VAL A 493 17.15 -0.75 33.91
CA VAL A 493 17.69 -1.90 34.66
C VAL A 493 18.87 -2.44 33.88
N VAL A 494 20.04 -2.48 34.52
CA VAL A 494 21.25 -3.03 33.93
C VAL A 494 21.62 -4.30 34.68
N LEU A 495 21.81 -5.39 33.95
CA LEU A 495 22.38 -6.64 34.46
C LEU A 495 23.81 -6.72 33.94
N ASP A 496 24.80 -6.81 34.82
CA ASP A 496 26.21 -6.76 34.40
C ASP A 496 27.13 -7.54 35.34
N HIS A 497 28.33 -7.87 34.88
CA HIS A 497 29.43 -8.44 35.66
C HIS A 497 30.56 -7.45 35.91
N ALA A 498 30.39 -6.18 35.54
CA ALA A 498 31.41 -5.16 35.75
C ALA A 498 31.71 -4.91 37.24
N SER A 499 33.00 -4.76 37.56
CA SER A 499 33.49 -4.50 38.92
C SER A 499 32.93 -3.18 39.49
N GLU A 500 32.91 -3.06 40.81
CA GLU A 500 32.45 -1.85 41.50
C GLU A 500 33.18 -0.58 41.03
N GLU A 501 34.43 -0.71 40.58
CA GLU A 501 35.24 0.40 40.10
C GLU A 501 34.62 1.18 38.93
N VAL A 502 33.82 0.55 38.07
CA VAL A 502 33.23 1.26 36.91
C VAL A 502 32.01 2.09 37.30
N TRP A 503 31.33 1.78 38.40
CA TRP A 503 30.04 2.36 38.74
C TRP A 503 29.93 3.01 40.12
N ARG A 504 30.90 2.80 41.04
CA ARG A 504 30.88 3.38 42.40
C ARG A 504 30.71 4.90 42.48
N ASP A 505 31.19 5.61 41.46
CA ASP A 505 31.19 7.07 41.38
C ASP A 505 30.01 7.60 40.52
N VAL A 506 29.07 6.73 40.14
CA VAL A 506 27.88 7.06 39.36
C VAL A 506 26.65 7.05 40.27
N ASP A 507 25.76 8.03 40.11
CA ASP A 507 24.50 8.07 40.84
C ASP A 507 23.54 6.97 40.33
N LEU A 508 23.63 5.79 40.93
CA LEU A 508 22.79 4.64 40.62
C LEU A 508 22.38 3.87 41.87
N HIS A 509 21.33 3.06 41.73
CA HIS A 509 20.85 2.19 42.80
C HIS A 509 21.30 0.74 42.54
N VAL A 510 22.28 0.27 43.31
CA VAL A 510 22.68 -1.15 43.30
C VAL A 510 21.61 -1.96 44.01
N VAL A 511 21.02 -2.91 43.28
CA VAL A 511 19.91 -3.74 43.80
C VAL A 511 20.43 -4.94 44.59
N GLU A 512 21.30 -5.75 43.98
CA GLU A 512 21.92 -6.92 44.61
C GLU A 512 23.17 -7.31 43.80
N GLU A 513 24.11 -7.98 44.44
CA GLU A 513 25.27 -8.58 43.81
C GLU A 513 25.23 -10.11 43.95
N TRP A 514 25.23 -10.81 42.81
CA TRP A 514 25.15 -12.26 42.76
C TRP A 514 26.54 -12.90 42.64
N ARG A 515 27.22 -13.04 43.77
CA ARG A 515 28.50 -13.76 43.91
C ARG A 515 28.44 -14.87 44.97
N ASP A 516 29.49 -15.68 45.03
CA ASP A 516 29.71 -16.68 46.09
C ASP A 516 28.52 -17.65 46.30
N GLY A 517 27.96 -18.13 45.19
CA GLY A 517 26.83 -19.06 45.21
C GLY A 517 25.45 -18.41 45.32
N LYS A 518 25.36 -17.07 45.40
CA LYS A 518 24.11 -16.33 45.15
C LYS A 518 23.86 -16.24 43.64
N ALA A 519 22.60 -16.34 43.22
CA ALA A 519 22.20 -16.25 41.82
C ALA A 519 20.91 -15.43 41.67
N LEU A 520 20.74 -14.77 40.52
CA LEU A 520 19.55 -14.00 40.18
C LEU A 520 18.28 -14.86 40.27
N VAL A 521 18.34 -16.09 39.79
CA VAL A 521 17.34 -17.13 40.08
C VAL A 521 17.85 -17.90 41.30
N PRO A 522 17.22 -17.75 42.48
CA PRO A 522 17.70 -18.41 43.70
C PRO A 522 17.76 -19.92 43.51
N LEU A 523 18.87 -20.54 43.94
CA LEU A 523 19.04 -22.00 43.86
C LEU A 523 17.94 -22.74 44.63
N THR A 524 17.40 -22.13 45.68
CA THR A 524 16.26 -22.65 46.45
C THR A 524 14.99 -22.83 45.62
N TRP A 525 14.83 -22.12 44.50
CA TRP A 525 13.69 -22.28 43.60
C TRP A 525 13.78 -23.54 42.74
N LEU A 526 14.99 -24.08 42.53
CA LEU A 526 15.22 -25.31 41.77
C LEU A 526 14.97 -26.57 42.62
N ASP A 527 15.16 -26.46 43.93
CA ASP A 527 15.05 -27.60 44.87
C ASP A 527 13.61 -27.89 45.35
N GLY A 528 12.59 -27.25 44.76
CA GLY A 528 11.18 -27.57 45.03
C GLY A 528 10.68 -27.20 46.44
N GLY A 529 11.28 -26.18 47.07
CA GLY A 529 10.80 -25.67 48.35
C GLY A 529 9.49 -24.90 48.20
N ALA A 530 8.40 -25.50 48.68
CA ALA A 530 7.15 -24.79 48.96
C ALA A 530 7.43 -23.55 49.82
N ALA A 531 6.90 -22.40 49.39
CA ALA A 531 6.63 -21.27 50.28
C ALA A 531 5.41 -21.57 51.15
#